data_AF-A0A958C0A9-F1
#
_entry.id   AF-A0A958C0A9-F1
#
_cell.length_a   1.000
_cell.length_b   1.000
_cell.length_c   1.000
_cell.angle_alpha   90.00
_cell.angle_beta   90.00
_cell.angle_gamma   90.00
#
_symmetry.space_group_name_H-M   'P 1'
#
loop_
_entity.id
_entity.type
_entity.pdbx_description
1 polymer ?
#
loop_
_entity_poly.entity_id
_entity_poly.type
_entity_poly.pdbx_seq_one_letter_code
_entity_poly.pdbx_strand_id
1 'polypeptide(L)'
;DDLYVTLIGTKGTIEFYVENYASENTVTFFTEIEGTPTTIHPYIIGQPSDHRYAVAEFVKCIREDLPPTATAEQGLMVMKIIDAIYQSAENRREIALEASSK
;
A
#
# COMPACT_ATOMS: atom_id res chain seq x y z
N ASP A 1 -10.96 11.91 3.91
CA ASP A 1 -11.09 10.52 3.45
C ASP A 1 -10.35 9.61 4.39
N ASP A 2 -10.91 8.43 4.60
CA ASP A 2 -10.33 7.42 5.47
C ASP A 2 -9.70 6.33 4.60
N LEU A 3 -8.52 5.86 4.99
CA LEU A 3 -7.83 4.77 4.31
C LEU A 3 -7.81 3.56 5.23
N TYR A 4 -8.18 2.39 4.70
CA TYR A 4 -8.16 1.14 5.44
C TYR A 4 -7.50 0.05 4.61
N VAL A 5 -6.51 -0.61 5.21
CA VAL A 5 -5.84 -1.78 4.65
C VAL A 5 -5.70 -2.83 5.73
N THR A 6 -6.11 -4.07 5.43
CA THR A 6 -5.94 -5.21 6.33
C THR A 6 -5.09 -6.26 5.66
N LEU A 7 -4.03 -6.67 6.37
CA LEU A 7 -3.19 -7.79 5.98
C LEU A 7 -3.39 -8.93 6.96
N ILE A 8 -3.98 -10.03 6.49
CA ILE A 8 -4.20 -11.24 7.28
C ILE A 8 -3.09 -12.23 6.94
N GLY A 9 -2.30 -12.58 7.96
CA GLY A 9 -1.21 -13.54 7.86
C GLY A 9 -1.43 -14.77 8.73
N THR A 10 -0.49 -15.72 8.65
CA THR A 10 -0.55 -16.98 9.43
C THR A 10 -0.24 -16.79 10.92
N LYS A 11 0.31 -15.65 11.32
CA LYS A 11 0.69 -15.35 12.71
C LYS A 11 -0.14 -14.23 13.36
N GLY A 12 -1.11 -13.70 12.64
CA GLY A 12 -1.87 -12.54 13.08
C GLY A 12 -2.31 -11.65 11.93
N THR A 13 -2.92 -10.54 12.30
CA THR A 13 -3.49 -9.54 11.40
C THR A 13 -2.88 -8.18 11.68
N ILE A 14 -2.62 -7.42 10.63
CA ILE A 14 -2.26 -6.00 10.73
C ILE A 14 -3.37 -5.20 10.09
N GLU A 15 -3.87 -4.23 10.84
CA GLU A 15 -4.78 -3.21 10.32
C GLU A 15 -4.05 -1.88 10.24
N PHE A 16 -4.11 -1.27 9.08
CA PHE A 16 -3.70 0.11 8.83
C PHE A 16 -4.97 0.93 8.59
N TYR A 17 -5.33 1.76 9.56
CA TYR A 17 -6.49 2.64 9.50
C TYR A 17 -6.03 4.08 9.69
N VAL A 18 -6.29 4.90 8.68
CA VAL A 18 -5.95 6.32 8.68
C VAL A 18 -7.25 7.10 8.61
N GLU A 19 -7.73 7.56 9.76
CA GLU A 19 -8.86 8.48 9.85
C GLU A 19 -8.40 9.89 9.48
N ASN A 20 -9.08 10.53 8.53
CA ASN A 20 -8.85 11.92 8.15
C ASN A 20 -7.35 12.31 7.99
N TYR A 21 -6.56 11.48 7.31
CA TYR A 21 -5.11 11.68 7.09
C TYR A 21 -4.28 11.80 8.39
N ALA A 22 -4.73 11.20 9.49
CA ALA A 22 -3.95 11.11 10.71
C ALA A 22 -2.59 10.42 10.48
N SER A 23 -1.56 10.88 11.18
CA SER A 23 -0.20 10.31 11.11
C SER A 23 0.19 9.49 12.34
N GLU A 24 -0.69 9.42 13.35
CA GLU A 24 -0.44 8.78 14.63
C GLU A 24 -1.52 7.73 14.92
N ASN A 25 -1.16 6.68 15.64
CA ASN A 25 -2.07 5.59 16.04
C ASN A 25 -2.82 4.93 14.88
N THR A 26 -2.18 4.85 13.70
CA THR A 26 -2.80 4.34 12.47
C THR A 26 -2.60 2.86 12.22
N VAL A 27 -1.81 2.17 13.06
CA VAL A 27 -1.49 0.75 12.89
C VAL A 27 -1.91 -0.02 14.14
N THR A 28 -2.58 -1.15 13.94
CA THR A 28 -2.90 -2.11 15.00
C THR A 28 -2.49 -3.51 14.58
N PHE A 29 -1.83 -4.23 15.49
CA PHE A 29 -1.50 -5.65 15.31
C PHE A 29 -2.38 -6.49 16.22
N PHE A 30 -2.96 -7.54 15.65
CA PHE A 30 -3.64 -8.61 16.36
C PHE A 30 -2.78 -9.87 16.23
N THR A 31 -2.20 -10.32 17.34
CA THR A 31 -1.25 -11.44 17.34
C THR A 31 -1.43 -12.28 18.60
N GLU A 32 -0.62 -13.31 18.75
CA GLU A 32 -0.45 -14.07 19.99
C GLU A 32 0.96 -13.87 20.54
N ILE A 33 1.08 -13.72 21.86
CA ILE A 33 2.36 -13.76 22.59
C ILE A 33 2.22 -14.81 23.69
N GLU A 34 3.08 -15.83 23.67
CA GLU A 34 3.09 -16.92 24.66
C GLU A 34 1.71 -17.60 24.86
N GLY A 35 1.00 -17.93 23.78
CA GLY A 35 -0.33 -18.56 23.87
C GLY A 35 -1.47 -17.58 24.16
N THR A 36 -1.18 -16.29 24.35
CA THR A 36 -2.16 -15.28 24.74
C THR A 36 -2.47 -14.31 23.60
N PRO A 37 -3.74 -14.19 23.16
CA PRO A 37 -4.15 -13.17 22.21
C PRO A 37 -3.78 -11.77 22.72
N THR A 38 -3.04 -11.03 21.91
CA THR A 38 -2.46 -9.74 22.26
C THR A 38 -2.75 -8.73 21.15
N THR A 39 -3.23 -7.56 21.54
CA THR A 39 -3.37 -6.40 20.65
C THR A 39 -2.21 -5.44 20.90
N ILE A 40 -1.52 -5.01 19.85
CA ILE A 40 -0.37 -4.11 19.95
C ILE A 40 -0.64 -2.86 19.13
N HIS A 41 -0.49 -1.70 19.78
CA HIS A 41 -0.51 -0.38 19.14
C HIS A 41 0.92 0.16 19.13
N PRO A 42 1.69 -0.05 18.04
CA PRO A 42 3.04 0.46 17.97
C PRO A 42 3.04 1.99 17.97
N TYR A 43 3.98 2.57 18.70
CA TYR A 43 4.27 3.99 18.59
C TYR A 43 5.14 4.23 17.37
N ILE A 44 4.52 4.65 16.26
CA ILE A 44 5.21 4.92 14.99
C ILE A 44 5.33 6.43 14.84
N ILE A 45 6.57 6.92 14.79
CA ILE A 45 6.86 8.29 14.35
C ILE A 45 6.95 8.24 12.82
N GLY A 46 5.83 8.46 12.14
CA GLY A 46 5.81 8.54 10.69
C GLY A 46 6.56 9.78 10.19
N GLN A 47 7.35 9.62 9.13
CA GLN A 47 7.70 10.76 8.28
C GLN A 47 6.43 11.17 7.52
N PRO A 48 6.09 12.46 7.40
CA PRO A 48 4.95 12.88 6.59
C PRO A 48 5.11 12.36 5.16
N SER A 49 4.24 11.42 4.77
CA SER A 49 4.09 10.94 3.40
C SER A 49 3.14 11.88 2.67
N ASP A 50 3.57 13.12 2.45
CA ASP A 50 2.82 14.09 1.67
C ASP A 50 3.41 14.26 0.26
N HIS A 51 2.74 15.03 -0.58
CA HIS A 51 3.19 15.29 -1.95
C HIS A 51 4.60 15.89 -2.03
N ARG A 52 5.10 16.54 -0.97
CA ARG A 52 6.46 17.10 -0.94
C ARG A 52 7.50 16.00 -0.94
N TYR A 53 7.23 14.85 -0.30
CA TYR A 53 8.15 13.71 -0.34
C TYR A 53 8.31 13.18 -1.77
N ALA A 54 7.21 12.97 -2.48
CA ALA A 54 7.24 12.50 -3.87
C ALA A 54 7.97 13.48 -4.80
N VAL A 55 7.75 14.79 -4.64
CA VAL A 55 8.46 15.82 -5.41
C VAL A 55 9.96 15.83 -5.07
N ALA A 56 10.31 15.72 -3.79
CA ALA A 56 11.69 15.67 -3.34
C ALA A 56 12.43 14.44 -3.90
N GLU A 57 11.78 13.27 -3.89
CA GLU A 57 12.31 12.05 -4.49
C GLU A 57 12.54 12.23 -5.99
N PHE A 58 11.56 12.78 -6.72
CA PHE A 58 11.68 13.04 -8.15
C PHE A 58 12.89 13.94 -8.48
N VAL A 59 13.03 15.05 -7.75
CA VAL A 59 14.19 15.96 -7.92
C VAL A 59 15.49 15.25 -7.59
N LYS A 60 15.52 14.41 -6.54
CA LYS A 60 16.70 13.63 -6.17
C LYS A 60 17.11 12.66 -7.28
N CYS A 61 16.16 11.90 -7.83
CA CYS A 61 16.41 10.96 -8.91
C CYS A 61 17.06 11.63 -10.13
N ILE A 62 16.58 12.82 -10.50
CA ILE A 62 17.17 13.61 -11.59
C ILE A 62 18.60 14.06 -11.24
N ARG A 63 18.80 14.61 -10.04
CA ARG A 63 20.10 15.19 -9.64
C ARG A 63 21.19 14.15 -9.45
N GLU A 64 20.84 12.96 -9.01
CA GLU A 64 21.76 11.90 -8.65
C GLU A 64 21.82 10.77 -9.69
N ASP A 65 21.09 10.91 -10.81
CA ASP A 65 20.96 9.88 -11.85
C ASP A 65 20.53 8.52 -11.27
N LEU A 66 19.50 8.55 -10.41
CA LEU A 66 18.94 7.36 -9.77
C LEU A 66 17.60 6.98 -10.41
N PRO A 67 17.29 5.68 -10.52
CA PRO A 67 15.96 5.25 -10.91
C PRO A 67 14.92 5.69 -9.85
N PRO A 68 13.70 6.09 -10.26
CA PRO A 68 12.62 6.38 -9.32
C PRO A 68 12.15 5.10 -8.62
N THR A 69 11.67 5.20 -7.37
CA THR A 69 11.10 4.02 -6.69
C THR A 69 9.80 3.55 -7.34
N ALA A 70 9.00 4.49 -7.87
CA ALA A 70 7.84 4.22 -8.70
C ALA A 70 8.24 4.16 -10.19
N THR A 71 8.36 2.94 -10.74
CA THR A 71 8.77 2.76 -12.14
C THR A 71 7.61 2.90 -13.12
N ALA A 72 7.93 3.10 -14.41
CA ALA A 72 6.91 3.16 -15.46
C ALA A 72 6.12 1.84 -15.57
N GLU A 73 6.79 0.70 -15.39
CA GLU A 73 6.19 -0.64 -15.45
C GLU A 73 5.21 -0.85 -14.29
N GLN A 74 5.52 -0.35 -13.09
CA GLN A 74 4.59 -0.37 -11.96
C GLN A 74 3.36 0.49 -12.26
N GLY A 75 3.54 1.67 -12.83
CA GLY A 75 2.43 2.53 -13.28
C GLY A 75 1.53 1.82 -14.31
N LEU A 76 2.13 1.18 -15.32
CA LEU A 76 1.39 0.39 -16.31
C LEU A 76 0.64 -0.78 -15.67
N MET A 77 1.25 -1.47 -14.71
CA MET A 77 0.61 -2.57 -13.99
C MET A 77 -0.63 -2.09 -13.23
N VAL A 78 -0.56 -0.95 -12.54
CA VAL A 78 -1.72 -0.36 -11.84
C VAL A 78 -2.85 -0.02 -12.82
N MET A 79 -2.53 0.57 -13.98
CA MET A 79 -3.55 0.87 -15.01
C MET A 79 -4.23 -0.40 -15.52
N LYS A 80 -3.45 -1.47 -15.79
CA LYS A 80 -4.00 -2.77 -16.20
C LYS A 80 -4.94 -3.38 -15.14
N ILE A 81 -4.61 -3.24 -13.85
CA ILE A 81 -5.49 -3.70 -12.76
C ILE A 81 -6.81 -2.93 -12.78
N ILE A 82 -6.76 -1.61 -12.93
CA ILE A 82 -7.96 -0.75 -12.99
C ILE A 82 -8.84 -1.15 -14.18
N ASP A 83 -8.27 -1.32 -15.37
CA ASP A 83 -9.00 -1.74 -16.56
C ASP A 83 -9.67 -3.11 -16.37
N ALA A 84 -8.96 -4.07 -15.78
CA ALA A 84 -9.50 -5.40 -15.49
C ALA A 84 -10.65 -5.35 -14.47
N ILE A 85 -10.62 -4.45 -13.49
CA ILE A 85 -11.73 -4.24 -12.55
C ILE A 85 -12.97 -3.75 -13.30
N TYR A 86 -12.84 -2.77 -14.19
CA TYR A 86 -13.96 -2.29 -15.01
C TYR A 86 -14.51 -3.38 -15.93
N GLN A 87 -13.63 -4.12 -16.60
CA GLN A 87 -14.05 -5.25 -17.46
C GLN A 87 -14.73 -6.36 -16.65
N SER A 88 -14.24 -6.68 -15.46
CA SER A 88 -14.84 -7.66 -14.55
C SER A 88 -16.25 -7.25 -14.14
N ALA A 89 -16.44 -5.98 -13.79
CA ALA A 89 -17.74 -5.43 -13.42
C ALA A 89 -18.76 -5.52 -14.57
N GLU A 90 -18.34 -5.21 -15.81
CA GLU A 90 -19.19 -5.29 -17.00
C GLU A 90 -19.56 -6.75 -17.35
N ASN A 91 -18.58 -7.65 -17.34
CA ASN A 91 -18.76 -9.04 -17.76
C ASN A 91 -19.24 -9.98 -16.65
N ARG A 92 -19.28 -9.51 -15.41
CA ARG A 92 -19.65 -10.27 -14.20
C ARG A 92 -18.86 -11.57 -14.04
N ARG A 93 -17.58 -11.52 -14.39
CA ARG A 93 -16.65 -12.65 -14.28
C ARG A 93 -15.25 -12.14 -14.04
N GLU A 94 -14.40 -13.00 -13.50
CA GLU A 94 -12.99 -12.72 -13.32
C GLU A 94 -12.29 -12.45 -14.66
N ILE A 95 -11.36 -11.48 -14.63
CA ILE A 95 -10.48 -11.12 -15.74
C ILE A 95 -9.05 -11.43 -15.29
N ALA A 96 -8.41 -12.39 -15.95
CA ALA A 96 -7.02 -12.71 -15.69
C ALA A 96 -6.12 -11.58 -16.21
N LEU A 97 -5.13 -11.22 -15.39
CA LEU A 97 -4.07 -10.31 -15.81
C LEU A 97 -2.96 -11.13 -16.45
N GLU A 98 -2.65 -10.84 -17.71
CA GLU A 98 -1.49 -11.43 -18.37
C GLU A 98 -0.21 -10.93 -17.68
N ALA A 99 0.63 -11.87 -17.24
CA ALA A 99 1.95 -11.53 -16.74
C ALA A 99 2.74 -10.88 -17.88
N SER A 100 3.26 -9.67 -17.64
CA SER A 100 4.14 -9.02 -18.62
C SER A 100 5.33 -9.95 -18.93
N SER A 101 5.41 -10.47 -20.16
CA SER A 101 6.61 -11.17 -20.62
C SER A 101 7.81 -10.24 -20.48
N LYS A 102 8.84 -10.75 -19.80
CA LYS A 102 10.19 -10.18 -19.84
C LYS A 102 10.82 -10.38 -21.21
#